data_AF-A0A2N4YND8-F1
#
_entry.id   AF-A0A2N4YND8-F1
#
_cell.length_a   1.000
_cell.length_b   1.000
_cell.length_c   1.000
_cell.angle_alpha   90.00
_cell.angle_beta   90.00
_cell.angle_gamma   90.00
#
_symmetry.space_group_name_H-M   'P 1'
#
loop_
_entity.id
_entity.type
_entity.pdbx_description
1 polymer ?
#
loop_
_entity_poly.entity_id
_entity_poly.type
_entity_poly.pdbx_seq_one_letter_code
_entity_poly.pdbx_strand_id
1 'polypeptide(L)'
;MELSSLTAVSPVDGRYGDKVSALRGIFSEFGLLKFRVQVEVRWLQKLAAHAAIKEVPAFAADANGFLDKIVADFSVEDAERIKTIERTTNHDVKAVEYFLKEKVADVAELHAVSEFI
;
A
#
# COMPACT_ATOMS: atom_id res chain seq x y z
N MET A 1 6.45 17.24 22.77
CA MET A 1 7.01 18.14 21.74
C MET A 1 6.72 17.49 20.40
N GLU A 2 6.17 18.23 19.44
CA GLU A 2 5.91 17.69 18.10
C GLU A 2 7.20 17.61 17.26
N LEU A 3 7.19 16.74 16.24
CA LEU A 3 8.29 16.62 15.30
C LEU A 3 8.38 17.87 14.40
N SER A 4 9.59 18.43 14.29
CA SER A 4 9.95 19.56 13.44
C SER A 4 11.42 19.44 13.04
N SER A 5 11.90 20.30 12.13
CA SER A 5 13.31 20.30 11.75
C SER A 5 14.26 20.60 12.92
N LEU A 6 13.81 21.34 13.94
CA LEU A 6 14.58 21.69 15.14
C LEU A 6 14.47 20.64 16.26
N THR A 7 13.40 19.85 16.28
CA THR A 7 13.13 18.86 17.35
C THR A 7 13.42 17.42 16.92
N ALA A 8 13.71 17.18 15.64
CA ALA A 8 14.14 15.88 15.13
C ALA A 8 15.46 15.44 15.80
N VAL A 9 15.47 14.21 16.32
CA VAL A 9 16.66 13.60 16.95
C VAL A 9 17.76 13.37 15.90
N SER A 10 17.39 12.84 14.74
CA SER A 10 18.32 12.64 13.63
C SER A 10 18.44 13.91 12.79
N PRO A 11 19.65 14.38 12.47
CA PRO A 11 19.84 15.53 11.59
C PRO A 11 19.42 15.23 10.14
N VAL A 12 19.28 13.96 9.76
CA VAL A 12 18.76 13.54 8.44
C VAL A 12 17.35 14.09 8.21
N ASP A 13 16.50 14.04 9.24
CA ASP A 13 15.14 14.57 9.17
C ASP A 13 15.03 16.03 9.63
N GLY A 14 16.04 16.53 10.35
CA GLY A 14 16.14 17.89 10.86
C GLY A 14 16.99 18.81 9.97
N ARG A 15 18.22 19.08 10.42
CA ARG A 15 19.19 20.03 9.80
C ARG A 15 19.39 19.83 8.30
N TYR A 16 19.33 18.59 7.82
CA TYR A 16 19.56 18.22 6.42
C TYR A 16 18.28 17.73 5.71
N GLY A 17 17.11 17.89 6.33
CA GLY A 17 15.84 17.36 5.83
C GLY A 17 15.44 17.89 4.46
N ASP A 18 15.87 19.10 4.10
CA ASP A 18 15.68 19.69 2.77
C ASP A 18 16.56 19.02 1.70
N LYS A 19 17.76 18.55 2.08
CA LYS A 19 18.72 17.86 1.19
C LYS A 19 18.30 16.44 0.84
N VAL A 20 17.48 15.81 1.68
CA VAL A 20 17.05 14.41 1.54
C VAL A 20 15.53 14.28 1.35
N SER A 21 14.81 15.36 1.06
CA SER A 21 13.35 15.35 0.91
C SER A 21 12.86 14.31 -0.12
N ALA A 22 13.61 14.10 -1.21
CA ALA A 22 13.32 13.09 -2.22
C ALA A 22 13.34 11.64 -1.67
N LEU A 23 14.07 11.38 -0.58
CA LEU A 23 14.14 10.05 0.04
C LEU A 23 12.91 9.72 0.88
N ARG A 24 12.12 10.74 1.28
CA ARG A 24 10.91 10.55 2.11
C ARG A 24 9.86 9.70 1.40
N GLY A 25 9.75 9.78 0.07
CA GLY A 25 8.82 8.94 -0.70
C GLY A 25 9.29 7.51 -0.97
N ILE A 26 10.46 7.13 -0.44
CA ILE A 26 11.16 5.88 -0.78
C ILE A 26 11.52 5.07 0.47
N PHE A 27 12.29 5.67 1.40
CA PHE A 27 12.86 4.97 2.56
C PHE A 27 12.16 5.27 3.88
N SER A 28 11.13 6.12 3.87
CA SER A 28 10.29 6.32 5.04
C SER A 28 9.32 5.15 5.22
N GLU A 29 8.58 5.16 6.33
CA GLU A 29 7.45 4.26 6.53
C GLU A 29 6.38 4.41 5.43
N PHE A 30 6.09 5.64 4.98
CA PHE A 30 5.21 5.87 3.82
C PHE A 30 5.76 5.18 2.56
N GLY A 31 7.07 5.30 2.30
CA GLY A 31 7.71 4.65 1.16
C GLY A 31 7.63 3.13 1.22
N LEU A 32 7.89 2.56 2.41
CA LEU A 32 7.76 1.12 2.66
C LEU A 32 6.33 0.62 2.42
N LEU A 33 5.32 1.32 2.96
CA LEU A 33 3.91 0.96 2.76
C LEU A 33 3.49 1.09 1.30
N LYS A 34 3.90 2.17 0.61
CA LYS A 34 3.64 2.36 -0.82
C LYS A 34 4.11 1.17 -1.65
N PHE A 35 5.35 0.72 -1.41
CA PHE A 35 5.90 -0.40 -2.16
C PHE A 35 5.33 -1.76 -1.74
N ARG A 36 4.91 -1.94 -0.48
CA ARG A 36 4.15 -3.13 -0.08
C ARG A 36 2.81 -3.23 -0.79
N VAL A 37 2.03 -2.14 -0.80
CA VAL A 37 0.78 -2.05 -1.57
C VAL A 37 1.02 -2.38 -3.04
N GLN A 38 2.08 -1.83 -3.65
CA GLN A 38 2.45 -2.16 -5.02
C GLN A 38 2.71 -3.67 -5.20
N VAL A 39 3.49 -4.29 -4.33
CA VAL A 39 3.83 -5.72 -4.44
C VAL A 39 2.57 -6.59 -4.34
N GLU A 40 1.72 -6.37 -3.34
CA GLU A 40 0.50 -7.17 -3.16
C GLU A 40 -0.46 -7.02 -4.34
N VAL A 41 -0.63 -5.80 -4.86
CA VAL A 41 -1.44 -5.57 -6.06
C VAL A 41 -0.87 -6.30 -7.28
N ARG A 42 0.45 -6.20 -7.52
CA ARG A 42 1.09 -6.90 -8.65
C ARG A 42 1.06 -8.41 -8.48
N TRP A 43 1.12 -8.89 -7.25
CA TRP A 43 0.98 -10.30 -6.92
C TRP A 43 -0.41 -10.82 -7.30
N LEU A 44 -1.48 -10.16 -6.86
CA LEU A 44 -2.85 -10.52 -7.22
C LEU A 44 -3.09 -10.50 -8.74
N GLN A 45 -2.63 -9.45 -9.43
CA GLN A 45 -2.72 -9.38 -10.89
C GLN A 45 -1.97 -10.53 -11.57
N LYS A 46 -0.83 -10.95 -11.01
CA LYS A 46 -0.05 -12.06 -11.55
C LYS A 46 -0.77 -13.40 -11.35
N LEU A 47 -1.42 -13.60 -10.20
CA LEU A 47 -2.26 -14.77 -9.95
C LEU A 47 -3.40 -14.84 -10.98
N ALA A 48 -4.13 -13.74 -11.16
CA ALA A 48 -5.22 -13.63 -12.13
C ALA A 48 -4.78 -13.89 -13.59
N ALA A 49 -3.59 -13.40 -13.95
CA ALA A 49 -3.03 -13.60 -15.29
C ALA A 49 -2.53 -15.03 -15.55
N HIS A 50 -2.44 -15.88 -14.52
CA HIS A 50 -1.91 -17.22 -14.64
C HIS A 50 -3.03 -18.25 -14.82
N ALA A 51 -3.29 -18.65 -16.07
CA ALA A 51 -4.41 -19.52 -16.44
C ALA A 51 -4.50 -20.89 -15.70
N ALA A 52 -3.43 -21.34 -15.05
CA ALA A 52 -3.44 -22.55 -14.23
C ALA A 52 -4.08 -22.37 -12.84
N ILE A 53 -4.17 -21.14 -12.33
CA ILE A 53 -4.81 -20.80 -11.05
C ILE A 53 -6.26 -20.45 -11.36
N LYS A 54 -7.17 -21.41 -11.15
CA LYS A 54 -8.57 -21.27 -11.56
C LYS A 54 -9.42 -20.51 -10.54
N GLU A 55 -8.93 -20.46 -9.30
CA GLU A 55 -9.54 -19.77 -8.17
C GLU A 55 -9.46 -18.24 -8.32
N VAL A 56 -8.51 -17.75 -9.13
CA VAL A 56 -8.34 -16.33 -9.46
C VAL A 56 -8.44 -16.17 -10.98
N PRO A 57 -9.65 -15.94 -11.54
CA PRO A 57 -9.81 -15.77 -12.97
C PRO A 57 -9.14 -14.49 -13.47
N ALA A 58 -8.84 -14.43 -14.77
CA ALA A 58 -8.28 -13.24 -15.40
C ALA A 58 -9.20 -12.04 -15.23
N PHE A 59 -8.66 -10.94 -14.71
CA PHE A 59 -9.41 -9.71 -14.48
C PHE A 59 -9.74 -8.97 -15.78
N ALA A 60 -10.89 -8.30 -15.78
CA ALA A 60 -11.22 -7.34 -16.83
C ALA A 60 -10.24 -6.16 -16.85
N ALA A 61 -10.26 -5.39 -17.96
CA ALA A 61 -9.44 -4.19 -18.08
C ALA A 61 -9.77 -3.16 -16.99
N ASP A 62 -11.04 -3.04 -16.60
CA ASP A 62 -11.48 -2.09 -15.59
C ASP A 62 -10.99 -2.45 -14.18
N ALA A 63 -11.01 -3.73 -13.78
CA ALA A 63 -10.40 -4.17 -12.52
C ALA A 63 -8.89 -3.96 -12.51
N ASN A 64 -8.19 -4.30 -13.59
CA ASN A 64 -6.76 -4.02 -13.69
C ASN A 64 -6.47 -2.52 -13.58
N GLY A 65 -7.26 -1.69 -14.25
CA GLY A 65 -7.16 -0.24 -14.16
C GLY A 65 -7.46 0.31 -12.76
N PHE A 66 -8.40 -0.30 -12.03
CA PHE A 66 -8.69 0.05 -10.63
C PHE A 66 -7.50 -0.28 -9.72
N LEU A 67 -6.96 -1.49 -9.83
CA LEU A 67 -5.75 -1.92 -9.11
C LEU A 67 -4.54 -1.03 -9.42
N ASP A 68 -4.35 -0.66 -10.69
CA ASP A 68 -3.28 0.25 -11.10
C ASP A 68 -3.42 1.63 -10.45
N LYS A 69 -4.64 2.14 -10.31
CA LYS A 69 -4.91 3.41 -9.62
C LYS A 69 -4.61 3.35 -8.13
N ILE A 70 -4.91 2.24 -7.45
CA ILE A 70 -4.53 2.08 -6.02
C ILE A 70 -3.02 2.29 -5.83
N VAL A 71 -2.20 1.76 -6.75
CA VAL A 71 -0.74 1.90 -6.69
C VAL A 71 -0.29 3.31 -7.09
N ALA A 72 -0.84 3.85 -8.17
CA ALA A 72 -0.43 5.15 -8.72
C ALA A 72 -0.80 6.31 -7.80
N ASP A 73 -1.97 6.24 -7.17
CA ASP A 73 -2.57 7.32 -6.39
C ASP A 73 -2.40 7.11 -4.88
N PHE A 74 -1.55 6.16 -4.45
CA PHE A 74 -1.30 5.88 -3.02
C PHE A 74 -0.85 7.14 -2.28
N SER A 75 -1.61 7.49 -1.23
CA SER A 75 -1.57 8.78 -0.55
C SER A 75 -1.12 8.68 0.91
N VAL A 76 -0.88 9.83 1.56
CA VAL A 76 -0.53 9.85 2.99
C VAL A 76 -1.72 9.38 3.83
N GLU A 77 -2.93 9.71 3.41
CA GLU A 77 -4.19 9.28 4.01
C GLU A 77 -4.35 7.75 3.94
N ASP A 78 -3.93 7.12 2.85
CA ASP A 78 -3.90 5.65 2.74
C ASP A 78 -2.89 5.03 3.71
N ALA A 79 -1.70 5.61 3.82
CA ALA A 79 -0.70 5.16 4.79
C ALA A 79 -1.21 5.31 6.24
N GLU A 80 -1.90 6.40 6.56
CA GLU A 80 -2.55 6.60 7.86
C GLU A 80 -3.66 5.58 8.13
N ARG A 81 -4.43 5.21 7.09
CA ARG A 81 -5.43 4.14 7.20
C ARG A 81 -4.77 2.79 7.52
N ILE A 82 -3.67 2.45 6.85
CA ILE A 82 -2.90 1.23 7.16
C ILE A 82 -2.39 1.27 8.61
N LYS A 83 -1.81 2.39 9.07
CA LYS A 83 -1.37 2.53 10.47
C LYS A 83 -2.52 2.42 11.46
N THR A 84 -3.73 2.84 11.08
CA THR A 84 -4.93 2.69 11.92
C THR A 84 -5.31 1.22 12.07
N ILE A 85 -5.29 0.44 10.98
CA ILE A 85 -5.54 -1.01 10.99
C ILE A 85 -4.45 -1.73 11.78
N GLU A 86 -3.19 -1.32 11.63
CA GLU A 86 -2.03 -1.92 12.30
C GLU A 86 -2.14 -1.85 13.83
N ARG A 87 -2.81 -0.83 14.39
CA ARG A 87 -3.06 -0.75 15.84
C ARG A 87 -3.88 -1.93 16.36
N THR A 88 -4.69 -2.55 15.51
CA THR A 88 -5.50 -3.72 15.86
C THR A 88 -4.77 -5.03 15.51
N THR A 89 -4.09 -5.10 14.36
CA THR A 89 -3.41 -6.33 13.93
C THR A 89 -2.07 -6.54 14.63
N ASN A 90 -1.42 -5.46 15.09
CA ASN A 90 -0.04 -5.43 15.55
C ASN A 90 0.96 -6.04 14.53
N HIS A 91 0.63 -5.93 13.24
CA HIS A 91 1.44 -6.45 12.13
C HIS A 91 1.19 -5.61 10.86
N ASP A 92 2.26 -5.00 10.36
CA ASP A 92 2.24 -4.04 9.25
C ASP A 92 1.81 -4.66 7.90
N VAL A 93 2.36 -5.82 7.51
CA VAL A 93 1.95 -6.53 6.27
C VAL A 93 0.49 -6.94 6.35
N LYS A 94 0.03 -7.47 7.48
CA LYS A 94 -1.39 -7.83 7.66
C LYS A 94 -2.30 -6.60 7.57
N ALA A 95 -1.84 -5.43 8.01
CA ALA A 95 -2.61 -4.20 7.86
C ALA A 95 -2.71 -3.74 6.39
N VAL A 96 -1.68 -3.97 5.58
CA VAL A 96 -1.73 -3.74 4.12
C VAL A 96 -2.75 -4.67 3.45
N GLU A 97 -2.78 -5.95 3.82
CA GLU A 97 -3.80 -6.90 3.31
C GLU A 97 -5.22 -6.40 3.59
N TYR A 98 -5.51 -6.05 4.85
CA TYR A 98 -6.83 -5.52 5.22
C TYR A 98 -7.16 -4.20 4.51
N PHE A 99 -6.20 -3.29 4.37
CA PHE A 99 -6.39 -2.05 3.60
C PHE A 99 -6.78 -2.34 2.15
N LEU A 100 -6.12 -3.30 1.50
CA LEU A 100 -6.45 -3.68 0.13
C LEU A 100 -7.81 -4.37 0.04
N LYS A 101 -8.16 -5.22 1.00
CA LYS A 101 -9.51 -5.81 1.11
C LYS A 101 -10.59 -4.74 1.23
N GLU A 102 -10.35 -3.67 2.01
CA GLU A 102 -11.25 -2.52 2.09
C GLU A 102 -11.38 -1.78 0.74
N LYS A 103 -10.26 -1.51 0.06
CA LYS A 103 -10.25 -0.78 -1.22
C LYS A 103 -11.00 -1.51 -2.33
N VAL A 104 -10.94 -2.83 -2.36
CA VAL A 104 -11.53 -3.64 -3.45
C VAL A 104 -12.94 -4.15 -3.15
N ALA A 105 -13.50 -3.89 -1.96
CA ALA A 105 -14.77 -4.45 -1.51
C ALA A 105 -15.95 -4.15 -2.44
N ASP A 106 -15.97 -2.96 -3.06
CA ASP A 106 -17.05 -2.53 -3.97
C ASP A 106 -16.85 -2.99 -5.42
N VAL A 107 -15.73 -3.65 -5.73
CA VAL A 107 -15.44 -4.22 -7.06
C VAL A 107 -15.69 -5.71 -7.01
N ALA A 108 -16.88 -6.14 -7.45
CA ALA A 108 -17.36 -7.51 -7.26
C ALA A 108 -16.36 -8.62 -7.69
N GLU A 109 -15.68 -8.45 -8.83
CA GLU A 109 -14.70 -9.43 -9.31
C GLU A 109 -13.44 -9.50 -8.42
N LEU A 110 -13.02 -8.38 -7.82
CA LEU A 110 -11.86 -8.32 -6.93
C LEU A 110 -12.22 -8.78 -5.51
N HIS A 111 -13.39 -8.38 -5.02
CA HIS A 111 -13.92 -8.83 -3.72
C HIS A 111 -14.09 -10.34 -3.67
N ALA A 112 -14.49 -10.98 -4.78
CA ALA A 112 -14.63 -12.44 -4.86
C ALA A 112 -13.31 -13.21 -4.62
N VAL A 113 -12.16 -12.56 -4.86
CA VAL A 113 -10.82 -13.16 -4.72
C VAL A 113 -9.97 -12.46 -3.66
N SER A 114 -10.59 -11.67 -2.78
CA SER A 114 -9.86 -10.82 -1.83
C SER A 114 -9.00 -11.59 -0.84
N GLU A 115 -9.25 -12.89 -0.63
CA GLU A 115 -8.43 -13.77 0.21
C GLU A 115 -7.10 -14.21 -0.44
N PHE A 116 -6.89 -13.88 -1.73
CA PHE A 116 -5.61 -14.03 -2.42
C PHE A 116 -4.74 -12.77 -2.38
N ILE A 117 -5.23 -11.73 -1.70
CA ILE A 117 -4.47 -10.54 -1.31
C ILE A 117 -3.72 -10.86 -0.02
#